data_AF-A0A4R1AT93-F1
#
_entry.id   AF-A0A4R1AT93-F1
#
_cell.length_a   1.000
_cell.length_b   1.000
_cell.length_c   1.000
_cell.angle_alpha   90.00
_cell.angle_beta   90.00
_cell.angle_gamma   90.00
#
_symmetry.space_group_name_H-M   'P 1'
#
loop_
_entity.id
_entity.type
_entity.pdbx_description
1 polymer ?
#
loop_
_entity_poly.entity_id
_entity_poly.type
_entity_poly.pdbx_seq_one_letter_code
_entity_poly.pdbx_strand_id
1 'polypeptide(L)'
;MLDTKVMGRGTGKTTKVINLMQEDEGLFLLIPFKHMKRFYPTTLHHRIATGDEFLEGRIEGRRIEKIILDEGFLYNKSMLASLYYWLGFYRYDVVSYGTE
;
A
#
# COMPACT_ATOMS: atom_id res chain seq x y z
N MET A 1 6.06 3.23 -12.47
CA MET A 1 6.91 2.02 -12.51
C MET A 1 6.36 1.00 -11.50
N LEU A 2 6.34 -0.30 -11.84
CA LEU A 2 5.98 -1.37 -10.88
C LEU A 2 7.24 -2.10 -10.44
N ASP A 3 7.51 -2.10 -9.13
CA ASP A 3 8.60 -2.86 -8.51
C ASP A 3 7.99 -3.90 -7.53
N THR A 4 8.40 -5.16 -7.63
CA THR A 4 7.88 -6.25 -6.80
C THR A 4 8.98 -6.80 -5.91
N LYS A 5 8.76 -6.73 -4.59
CA LYS A 5 9.72 -7.20 -3.59
C LYS A 5 9.13 -8.36 -2.80
N VAL A 6 9.61 -9.56 -3.09
CA VAL A 6 9.34 -10.75 -2.29
C VAL A 6 10.29 -10.75 -1.10
N MET A 7 9.74 -10.80 0.11
CA MET A 7 10.52 -10.85 1.35
C MET A 7 9.89 -11.91 2.27
N GLY A 8 10.71 -12.67 3.00
CA GLY A 8 10.21 -13.70 3.92
C GLY A 8 9.40 -13.12 5.10
N ARG A 9 8.62 -13.96 5.78
CA ARG A 9 7.94 -13.60 7.04
C ARG A 9 8.97 -13.25 8.13
N GLY A 10 8.64 -12.30 9.00
CA GLY A 10 9.52 -11.90 10.11
C GLY A 10 10.74 -11.06 9.72
N THR A 11 10.86 -10.64 8.46
CA THR A 11 12.01 -9.85 7.96
C THR A 11 11.94 -8.35 8.26
N GLY A 12 10.96 -7.90 9.04
CA GLY A 12 10.81 -6.48 9.40
C GLY A 12 10.23 -5.60 8.29
N LYS A 13 9.46 -6.16 7.35
CA LYS A 13 8.84 -5.38 6.26
C LYS A 13 8.00 -4.21 6.77
N THR A 14 7.14 -4.48 7.76
CA THR A 14 6.31 -3.44 8.39
C THR A 14 7.17 -2.31 8.95
N THR A 15 8.27 -2.63 9.65
CA THR A 15 9.23 -1.63 10.13
C THR A 15 9.86 -0.84 8.99
N LYS A 16 10.25 -1.51 7.90
CA LYS A 16 10.78 -0.84 6.70
C LYS A 16 9.76 0.10 6.06
N VAL A 17 8.51 -0.33 5.92
CA VAL A 17 7.43 0.49 5.38
C VAL A 17 7.16 1.69 6.29
N ILE A 18 7.16 1.51 7.61
CA ILE A 18 7.01 2.61 8.58
C ILE A 18 8.12 3.65 8.40
N ASN A 19 9.39 3.22 8.34
CA ASN A 19 10.51 4.14 8.16
C ASN A 19 10.40 4.91 6.83
N LEU A 20 10.07 4.22 5.73
CA LEU A 20 9.86 4.86 4.44
C LEU A 20 8.71 5.88 4.48
N MET A 21 7.60 5.56 5.14
CA MET A 21 6.49 6.50 5.29
C MET A 21 6.86 7.71 6.14
N GLN A 22 7.75 7.56 7.13
CA GLN A 22 8.23 8.69 7.94
C GLN A 22 9.17 9.61 7.15
N GLU A 23 9.96 9.06 6.24
CA GLU A 23 10.90 9.80 5.39
C GLU A 23 10.24 10.46 4.16
N ASP A 24 9.19 9.84 3.62
CA ASP A 24 8.49 10.27 2.40
C ASP A 24 7.01 10.59 2.71
N GLU A 25 6.68 11.88 2.79
CA GLU A 25 5.31 12.35 3.02
C GLU A 25 4.36 12.04 1.86
N GLY A 26 4.90 11.92 0.63
CA GLY A 26 4.15 11.57 -0.58
C GLY A 26 3.83 10.09 -0.69
N LEU A 27 4.30 9.27 0.26
CA LEU A 27 4.08 7.84 0.29
C LEU A 27 2.73 7.48 0.92
N PHE A 28 1.97 6.66 0.20
CA PHE A 28 0.70 6.11 0.64
C PHE A 28 0.74 4.58 0.70
N LEU A 29 0.06 3.99 1.67
CA LEU A 29 0.07 2.55 1.90
C LEU A 29 -1.33 1.94 1.67
N LEU A 30 -1.36 0.88 0.87
CA LEU A 30 -2.53 0.02 0.68
C LEU A 30 -2.32 -1.31 1.39
N ILE A 31 -3.21 -1.61 2.34
CA ILE A 31 -3.22 -2.86 3.10
C ILE A 31 -4.42 -3.74 2.68
N PRO A 32 -4.32 -5.08 2.77
CA PRO A 32 -5.42 -5.96 2.38
C PRO A 32 -6.65 -5.81 3.29
N PHE A 33 -6.44 -5.64 4.59
CA PHE A 33 -7.53 -5.63 5.57
C PHE A 33 -7.40 -4.48 6.57
N LYS A 34 -8.52 -3.84 6.91
CA LYS A 34 -8.58 -2.69 7.83
C LYS A 34 -7.94 -2.97 9.20
N HIS A 35 -8.07 -4.18 9.73
CA HIS A 35 -7.50 -4.55 11.03
C HIS A 35 -5.96 -4.50 11.05
N MET A 36 -5.29 -4.53 9.88
CA MET A 36 -3.83 -4.42 9.79
C MET A 36 -3.32 -3.01 10.07
N LYS A 37 -4.17 -1.95 10.04
CA LYS A 37 -3.78 -0.59 10.45
C LYS A 37 -3.18 -0.54 11.85
N ARG A 38 -3.58 -1.45 12.75
CA ARG A 38 -3.08 -1.53 14.14
C ARG A 38 -1.58 -1.79 14.24
N PHE A 39 -0.94 -2.31 13.19
CA PHE A 39 0.50 -2.57 13.15
C PHE A 39 1.32 -1.32 12.80
N TYR A 40 0.66 -0.21 12.47
CA TYR A 40 1.29 1.04 12.07
C TYR A 40 1.03 2.14 13.12
N PRO A 41 1.98 3.08 13.32
CA PRO A 41 1.79 4.24 14.17
C PRO A 41 0.54 5.04 13.79
N THR A 42 -0.22 5.51 14.78
CA THR A 42 -1.47 6.27 14.57
C THR A 42 -1.25 7.55 13.78
N THR A 43 -0.07 8.17 13.91
CA THR A 43 0.35 9.34 13.14
C THR A 43 0.36 9.07 11.63
N LEU A 44 0.56 7.83 11.19
CA LEU A 44 0.57 7.45 9.78
C LEU A 44 -0.79 7.00 9.25
N HIS A 45 -1.79 6.74 10.10
CA HIS A 45 -3.06 6.11 9.68
C HIS A 45 -3.82 6.90 8.62
N HIS A 46 -3.65 8.21 8.58
CA HIS A 46 -4.24 9.05 7.54
C HIS A 46 -3.68 8.74 6.15
N ARG A 47 -2.50 8.13 6.02
CA ARG A 47 -1.87 7.72 4.74
C ARG A 47 -1.97 6.21 4.48
N ILE A 48 -2.90 5.54 5.15
CA ILE A 48 -3.12 4.10 5.02
C ILE A 48 -4.58 3.87 4.64
N ALA A 49 -4.84 3.07 3.62
CA ALA A 49 -6.18 2.64 3.23
C ALA A 49 -6.21 1.15 2.86
N THR A 50 -7.39 0.54 2.83
CA THR A 50 -7.55 -0.74 2.15
C THR A 50 -7.65 -0.56 0.63
N GLY A 51 -7.50 -1.67 -0.12
CA GLY A 51 -7.79 -1.68 -1.55
C GLY A 51 -9.20 -1.19 -1.87
N ASP A 52 -10.21 -1.64 -1.11
CA ASP A 52 -11.59 -1.19 -1.28
C ASP A 52 -11.75 0.31 -1.00
N GLU A 53 -11.16 0.81 0.11
CA GLU A 53 -11.19 2.24 0.44
C GLU A 53 -10.56 3.10 -0.69
N PHE A 54 -9.52 2.59 -1.35
CA PHE A 54 -8.92 3.23 -2.52
C PHE A 54 -9.86 3.22 -3.73
N LEU A 55 -10.44 2.07 -4.07
CA LEU A 55 -11.32 1.92 -5.24
C LEU A 55 -12.63 2.70 -5.12
N GLU A 56 -13.11 2.92 -3.90
CA GLU A 56 -14.27 3.76 -3.61
C GLU A 56 -13.97 5.28 -3.66
N GLY A 57 -12.75 5.69 -4.01
CA GLY A 57 -12.38 7.10 -4.13
C GLY A 57 -12.15 7.82 -2.79
N ARG A 58 -12.04 7.10 -1.66
CA ARG A 58 -11.91 7.72 -0.32
C ARG A 58 -10.57 8.41 -0.06
N ILE A 59 -9.69 8.44 -1.05
CA ILE A 59 -8.32 8.99 -0.95
C ILE A 59 -8.09 10.20 -1.87
N GLU A 60 -9.14 10.71 -2.53
CA GLU A 60 -9.07 11.90 -3.39
C GLU A 60 -8.57 13.15 -2.65
N GLY A 61 -7.87 14.03 -3.38
CA GLY A 61 -7.34 15.30 -2.86
C GLY A 61 -5.98 15.22 -2.13
N ARG A 62 -5.35 14.04 -2.10
CA ARG A 62 -4.03 13.85 -1.49
C ARG A 62 -2.93 13.91 -2.56
N ARG A 63 -1.82 14.57 -2.24
CA ARG A 63 -0.60 14.50 -3.06
C ARG A 63 0.09 13.15 -2.80
N ILE A 64 -0.26 12.16 -3.61
CA ILE A 64 0.31 10.82 -3.56
C ILE A 64 1.30 10.69 -4.70
N GLU A 65 2.57 10.47 -4.37
CA GLU A 65 3.65 10.32 -5.34
C GLU A 65 3.99 8.84 -5.53
N LYS A 66 3.86 8.04 -4.47
CA LYS A 66 4.19 6.61 -4.46
C LYS A 66 3.21 5.82 -3.62
N ILE A 67 2.83 4.65 -4.11
CA ILE A 67 1.95 3.70 -3.41
C ILE A 67 2.72 2.43 -3.09
N ILE A 68 2.68 2.04 -1.81
CA ILE A 68 3.08 0.71 -1.37
C ILE A 68 1.85 -0.18 -1.29
N LEU A 69 1.87 -1.33 -1.97
CA LEU A 69 0.96 -2.45 -1.72
C LEU A 69 1.65 -3.39 -0.74
N ASP A 70 1.18 -3.46 0.51
CA ASP A 70 1.68 -4.41 1.49
C ASP A 70 0.88 -5.71 1.46
N GLU A 71 1.57 -6.82 1.67
CA GLU A 71 1.04 -8.19 1.54
C GLU A 71 0.18 -8.40 0.27
N GLY A 72 0.73 -8.05 -0.90
CA GLY A 72 0.04 -8.12 -2.20
C GLY A 72 -0.61 -9.47 -2.54
N PHE A 73 -0.14 -10.58 -1.94
CA PHE A 73 -0.70 -11.92 -2.11
C PHE A 73 -1.97 -12.20 -1.30
N LEU A 74 -2.32 -11.35 -0.33
CA LEU A 74 -3.56 -11.48 0.44
C LEU A 74 -4.77 -10.85 -0.26
N TYR A 75 -4.55 -10.06 -1.31
CA TYR A 75 -5.62 -9.57 -2.17
C TYR A 75 -6.16 -10.72 -3.03
N ASN A 76 -7.48 -10.79 -3.21
CA ASN A 76 -8.03 -11.67 -4.23
C ASN A 76 -7.60 -11.18 -5.63
N LYS A 77 -7.51 -12.10 -6.60
CA LYS A 77 -6.98 -11.79 -7.94
C LYS A 77 -7.74 -10.66 -8.65
N SER A 78 -9.06 -10.64 -8.53
CA SER A 78 -9.90 -9.61 -9.16
C SER A 78 -9.65 -8.22 -8.58
N MET A 79 -9.51 -8.13 -7.26
CA MET A 79 -9.20 -6.88 -6.56
C MET A 79 -7.81 -6.38 -6.92
N LEU A 80 -6.83 -7.28 -6.96
CA LEU A 80 -5.46 -6.92 -7.35
C LEU A 80 -5.40 -6.42 -8.80
N ALA A 81 -6.15 -7.05 -9.72
CA ALA A 81 -6.27 -6.58 -11.10
C ALA A 81 -6.91 -5.19 -11.20
N SER A 82 -8.00 -4.95 -10.47
CA SER A 82 -8.65 -3.63 -10.39
C SER A 82 -7.70 -2.57 -9.81
N LEU A 83 -6.97 -2.89 -8.74
CA LEU A 83 -5.99 -1.99 -8.16
C LEU A 83 -4.91 -1.63 -9.17
N TYR A 84 -4.27 -2.62 -9.80
CA TYR A 84 -3.23 -2.33 -10.80
C TYR A 84 -3.75 -1.52 -11.99
N TYR A 85 -4.97 -1.80 -12.45
CA TYR A 85 -5.60 -1.01 -13.51
C TYR A 85 -5.71 0.47 -13.11
N TRP A 86 -6.31 0.75 -11.95
CA TRP A 86 -6.52 2.13 -11.50
C TRP A 86 -5.22 2.83 -11.11
N LEU A 87 -4.29 2.13 -10.47
CA LEU A 87 -2.97 2.67 -10.14
C LEU A 87 -2.20 3.07 -11.41
N GLY A 88 -2.27 2.25 -12.46
CA GLY A 88 -1.71 2.57 -13.77
C GLY A 88 -2.43 3.71 -14.48
N PHE A 89 -3.76 3.73 -14.43
CA PHE A 89 -4.59 4.80 -15.01
C PHE A 89 -4.22 6.18 -14.43
N TYR A 90 -4.04 6.26 -13.11
CA TYR A 90 -3.63 7.49 -12.41
C TYR A 90 -2.12 7.73 -12.40
N ARG A 91 -1.33 6.86 -13.04
CA ARG A 91 0.14 6.97 -13.16
C ARG A 91 0.88 7.02 -11.82
N TYR A 92 0.38 6.31 -10.81
CA TYR A 92 1.11 6.16 -9.56
C TYR A 92 2.34 5.27 -9.74
N ASP A 93 3.43 5.60 -9.04
CA ASP A 93 4.54 4.66 -8.85
C ASP A 93 4.18 3.66 -7.77
N VAL A 94 4.32 2.37 -8.07
CA VAL A 94 3.83 1.28 -7.21
C VAL A 94 4.96 0.36 -6.81
N VAL A 95 5.08 0.11 -5.51
CA VAL A 95 5.96 -0.90 -4.94
C VAL A 95 5.10 -1.96 -4.25
N SER A 96 5.13 -3.20 -4.74
CA SER A 96 4.38 -4.31 -4.14
C SER A 96 5.30 -5.15 -3.27
N TYR A 97 5.02 -5.18 -1.96
CA TYR A 97 5.62 -6.14 -1.04
C TYR A 97 4.71 -7.36 -0.90
N GLY A 98 5.30 -8.55 -1.02
CA GLY A 98 4.58 -9.81 -0.83
C GLY A 98 5.41 -10.80 -0.02
N THR A 99 4.73 -11.60 0.81
CA THR A 99 5.29 -12.85 1.36
C THR A 99 4.93 -14.01 0.43
N GLU A 100 5.91 -14.78 -0.03
CA GLU A 100 5.66 -16.15 -0.51
C GLU A 100 5.24 -17.06 0.65
#